data_AF-A0A2K5P798-F1
#
_entry.id   AF-A0A2K5P798-F1
#
_cell.length_a   1.000
_cell.length_b   1.000
_cell.length_c   1.000
_cell.angle_alpha   90.00
_cell.angle_beta   90.00
_cell.angle_gamma   90.00
#
_symmetry.space_group_name_H-M   'P 1'
#
loop_
_entity.id
_entity.type
_entity.pdbx_description
1 polymer ?
#
loop_
_entity_poly.entity_id
_entity_poly.type
_entity_poly.pdbx_seq_one_letter_code
_entity_poly.pdbx_strand_id
1 'polypeptide(L)'
;MILTEELQAIRQAIQGELELRRKTDAAIREKLQEHMTSNKTTKYFNQLILKLQKEKTNMMTHLSKIDGNIAQTTLDITRTSSRLDAHRKTLLELDQDVKKVNELITNSQSEISRRTILIERKQGLINFLNKQLERMVSELGGEEVGPLELEIKRLSKLIEEHNATAVQAQVTWLRLQQEMVKVTQEQEAQLASLDASRKELHIMEQKKLRVESKIEQEKKEQKEIEHHMKDLDNDLKKLNVLMNKNRCSSEELEQNNRVTENEFVRSLKDSERETIKMQDKLNQLSEEKATLLNQLVEAEHQIMLWEKKIQLAKEMRSSVDSEIGQTEIRAMKGEIHRMKVRLGQLLKQQEKMIRAMELAVARRETVTTQAEGQRKMDRKALTRTEFHHKQLELRRKIRDVRKATEECTKTILELEETQRNVSSSLLEKQEKLSVIQADFDTLEADLTRLGALKRQNLSEIVALQTRLKHLQAVKEGRYVFLFRSKQSLVLERQRLDKRLGLIATILDRVRDEYPQFQEALHKISQTIANKLESPGPS
;
A
#
# COMPACT_ATOMS: atom_id res chain seq x y z
N MET A 1 8.39 32.95 68.32
CA MET A 1 8.46 33.71 67.05
C MET A 1 8.80 32.83 65.85
N ILE A 2 9.72 31.87 65.93
CA ILE A 2 10.11 31.01 64.78
C ILE A 2 8.97 30.07 64.33
N LEU A 3 8.29 29.41 65.29
CA LEU A 3 7.14 28.52 65.00
C LEU A 3 5.93 29.21 64.35
N THR A 4 5.77 30.53 64.56
CA THR A 4 4.68 31.31 63.97
C THR A 4 4.97 31.70 62.51
N GLU A 5 6.25 31.91 62.16
CA GLU A 5 6.67 32.21 60.79
C GLU A 5 6.59 30.97 59.89
N GLU A 6 6.99 29.79 60.39
CA GLU A 6 6.85 28.52 59.64
C GLU A 6 5.38 28.15 59.39
N LEU A 7 4.50 28.35 60.38
CA LEU A 7 3.06 28.16 60.22
C LEU A 7 2.45 29.11 59.18
N GLN A 8 2.98 30.34 59.10
CA GLN A 8 2.53 31.33 58.12
C GLN A 8 3.03 31.01 56.71
N ALA A 9 4.27 30.52 56.57
CA ALA A 9 4.83 30.03 55.32
C ALA A 9 4.08 28.79 54.79
N ILE A 10 3.76 27.83 55.67
CA ILE A 10 2.96 26.65 55.31
C ILE A 10 1.54 27.06 54.89
N ARG A 11 0.91 28.02 55.59
CA ARG A 11 -0.40 28.55 55.18
C ARG A 11 -0.35 29.23 53.81
N GLN A 12 0.71 30.00 53.52
CA GLN A 12 0.91 30.61 52.20
C GLN A 12 1.15 29.56 51.11
N ALA A 13 1.93 28.52 51.40
CA ALA A 13 2.17 27.42 50.47
C ALA A 13 0.88 26.64 50.16
N ILE A 14 0.08 26.32 51.19
CA ILE A 14 -1.24 25.69 51.03
C ILE A 14 -2.18 26.58 50.23
N GLN A 15 -2.16 27.89 50.48
CA GLN A 15 -3.00 28.84 49.74
C GLN A 15 -2.57 28.95 48.27
N GLY A 16 -1.26 28.92 48.00
CA GLY A 16 -0.72 28.85 46.65
C GLY A 16 -1.10 27.56 45.92
N GLU A 17 -0.98 26.41 46.58
CA GLU A 17 -1.44 25.10 46.07
C GLU A 17 -2.95 25.10 45.75
N LEU A 18 -3.78 25.65 46.65
CA LEU A 18 -5.22 25.77 46.45
C LEU A 18 -5.57 26.71 45.28
N GLU A 19 -4.84 27.79 45.09
CA GLU A 19 -5.00 28.67 43.93
C GLU A 19 -4.56 28.01 42.63
N LEU A 20 -3.46 27.26 42.65
CA LEU A 20 -2.96 26.52 41.50
C LEU A 20 -3.95 25.43 41.10
N ARG A 21 -4.50 24.70 42.08
CA ARG A 21 -5.57 23.73 41.88
C ARG A 21 -6.85 24.36 41.33
N ARG A 22 -7.24 25.53 41.84
CA ARG A 22 -8.39 26.28 41.28
C ARG A 22 -8.15 26.70 39.83
N LYS A 23 -6.94 27.14 39.49
CA LYS A 23 -6.57 27.50 38.12
C LYS A 23 -6.56 26.29 37.18
N THR A 24 -6.03 25.15 37.62
CA THR A 24 -6.05 23.91 36.82
C THR A 24 -7.48 23.39 36.65
N ASP A 25 -8.30 23.41 37.70
CA ASP A 25 -9.70 22.98 37.63
C ASP A 25 -10.55 23.91 36.76
N ALA A 26 -10.21 25.20 36.69
CA ALA A 26 -10.83 26.15 35.77
C ALA A 26 -10.42 25.87 34.32
N ALA A 27 -9.13 25.65 34.06
CA ALA A 27 -8.61 25.32 32.73
C ALA A 27 -9.16 23.98 32.19
N ILE A 28 -9.30 22.97 33.06
CA ILE A 28 -9.91 21.68 32.71
C ILE A 28 -11.39 21.88 32.34
N ARG A 29 -12.13 22.69 33.11
CA ARG A 29 -13.54 23.00 32.81
C ARG A 29 -13.70 23.75 31.50
N GLU A 30 -12.82 24.71 31.22
CA GLU A 30 -12.80 25.45 29.96
C GLU A 30 -12.52 24.53 28.76
N LYS A 31 -11.54 23.63 28.88
CA LYS A 31 -11.25 22.63 27.84
C LYS A 31 -12.38 21.62 27.62
N LEU A 32 -13.05 21.18 28.69
CA LEU A 32 -14.23 20.32 28.58
C LEU A 32 -15.39 21.05 27.90
N GLN A 33 -15.58 22.35 28.20
CA GLN A 33 -16.60 23.17 27.57
C GLN A 33 -16.30 23.38 26.08
N GLU A 34 -15.05 23.65 25.69
CA GLU A 34 -14.59 23.71 24.30
C GLU A 34 -14.87 22.40 23.54
N HIS A 35 -14.56 21.25 24.16
CA HIS A 35 -14.81 19.94 23.56
C HIS A 35 -16.31 19.68 23.37
N MET A 36 -17.14 20.08 24.33
CA MET A 36 -18.59 19.95 24.24
C MET A 36 -19.20 20.87 23.17
N THR A 37 -18.68 22.09 23.03
CA THR A 37 -19.08 23.00 21.94
C THR A 37 -18.62 22.48 20.58
N SER A 38 -17.39 21.98 20.48
CA SER A 38 -16.83 21.37 19.27
C SER A 38 -17.60 20.12 18.82
N ASN A 39 -18.06 19.31 19.77
CA ASN A 39 -18.90 18.14 19.49
C ASN A 39 -20.31 18.57 19.03
N LYS A 40 -20.91 19.61 19.64
CA LYS A 40 -22.18 20.18 19.18
C LYS A 40 -22.07 20.79 17.78
N THR A 41 -20.99 21.51 17.47
CA THR A 41 -20.74 22.05 16.13
C THR A 41 -20.53 20.93 15.12
N THR A 42 -19.76 19.89 15.46
CA THR A 42 -19.56 18.71 14.60
C THR A 42 -20.88 17.99 14.31
N LYS A 43 -21.75 17.81 15.31
CA LYS A 43 -23.09 17.24 15.11
C LYS A 43 -23.97 18.11 14.21
N TYR A 44 -23.93 19.43 14.38
CA TYR A 44 -24.64 20.37 13.52
C TYR A 44 -24.12 20.33 12.08
N PHE A 45 -22.80 20.30 11.89
CA PHE A 45 -22.18 20.16 10.57
C PHE A 45 -22.55 18.83 9.91
N ASN A 46 -22.54 17.72 10.64
CA ASN A 46 -22.98 16.43 10.10
C ASN A 46 -24.47 16.45 9.69
N GLN A 47 -25.34 17.08 10.50
CA GLN A 47 -26.74 17.26 10.11
C GLN A 47 -26.88 18.14 8.86
N LEU A 48 -26.07 19.19 8.73
CA LEU A 48 -26.06 20.05 7.55
C LEU A 48 -25.56 19.30 6.32
N ILE A 49 -24.51 18.48 6.45
CA ILE A 49 -23.99 17.62 5.39
C ILE A 49 -25.05 16.62 4.94
N LEU A 50 -25.76 15.98 5.86
CA LEU A 50 -26.84 15.04 5.52
C LEU A 50 -28.01 15.75 4.80
N LYS A 51 -28.35 16.97 5.22
CA LYS A 51 -29.35 17.80 4.53
C LYS A 51 -28.89 18.15 3.10
N LEU A 52 -27.64 18.60 2.95
CA LEU A 52 -27.05 18.91 1.64
C LEU A 52 -26.95 17.67 0.73
N GLN A 53 -26.62 16.50 1.28
CA GLN A 53 -26.62 15.25 0.54
C GLN A 53 -28.02 14.88 0.06
N LYS A 54 -29.04 15.02 0.92
CA LYS A 54 -30.44 14.78 0.57
C LYS A 54 -30.95 15.74 -0.50
N GLU A 55 -30.62 17.03 -0.39
CA GLU A 55 -30.93 18.04 -1.41
C GLU A 55 -30.22 17.74 -2.73
N LYS A 56 -28.93 17.35 -2.69
CA LYS A 56 -28.19 16.91 -3.87
C LYS A 56 -28.84 15.71 -4.55
N THR A 57 -29.25 14.69 -3.79
CA THR A 57 -29.94 13.52 -4.37
C THR A 57 -31.29 13.91 -4.95
N ASN A 58 -32.05 14.80 -4.30
CA ASN A 58 -33.32 15.29 -4.82
C ASN A 58 -33.10 16.05 -6.14
N MET A 59 -32.16 16.99 -6.18
CA MET A 59 -31.76 17.70 -7.41
C MET A 59 -31.34 16.74 -8.51
N MET A 60 -30.55 15.71 -8.20
CA MET A 60 -30.16 14.68 -9.18
C MET A 60 -31.38 13.94 -9.74
N THR A 61 -32.32 13.53 -8.88
CA THR A 61 -33.56 12.87 -9.36
C THR A 61 -34.44 13.81 -10.18
N HIS A 62 -34.48 15.10 -9.86
CA HIS A 62 -35.16 16.11 -10.67
C HIS A 62 -34.49 16.28 -12.03
N LEU A 63 -33.15 16.34 -12.10
CA LEU A 63 -32.41 16.37 -13.36
C LEU A 63 -32.70 15.14 -14.20
N SER A 64 -32.66 13.94 -13.63
CA SER A 64 -33.00 12.72 -14.38
C SER A 64 -34.45 12.71 -14.90
N LYS A 65 -35.40 13.28 -14.14
CA LYS A 65 -36.78 13.47 -14.63
C LYS A 65 -36.85 14.49 -15.77
N ILE A 66 -36.12 15.59 -15.67
CA ILE A 66 -36.05 16.61 -16.72
C ILE A 66 -35.42 16.01 -17.98
N ASP A 67 -34.31 15.28 -17.86
CA ASP A 67 -33.67 14.58 -18.98
C ASP A 67 -34.61 13.56 -19.63
N GLY A 68 -35.36 12.80 -18.82
CA GLY A 68 -36.40 11.91 -19.31
C GLY A 68 -37.50 12.64 -20.07
N ASN A 69 -37.96 13.78 -19.57
CA ASN A 69 -38.96 14.61 -20.25
C ASN A 69 -38.39 15.23 -21.54
N ILE A 70 -37.11 15.62 -21.57
CA ILE A 70 -36.42 16.13 -22.76
C ILE A 70 -36.32 15.02 -23.81
N ALA A 71 -35.95 13.80 -23.42
CA ALA A 71 -35.89 12.67 -24.33
C ALA A 71 -37.28 12.35 -24.91
N GLN A 72 -38.32 12.34 -24.06
CA GLN A 72 -39.70 12.10 -24.48
C GLN A 72 -40.20 13.19 -25.44
N THR A 73 -40.00 14.46 -25.11
CA THR A 73 -40.39 15.58 -25.99
C THR A 73 -39.61 15.58 -27.31
N THR A 74 -38.32 15.20 -27.28
CA THR A 74 -37.52 15.01 -28.51
C THR A 74 -38.09 13.89 -29.38
N LEU A 75 -38.50 12.77 -28.78
CA LEU A 75 -39.19 11.69 -29.51
C LEU A 75 -40.52 12.15 -30.10
N ASP A 76 -41.31 12.93 -29.37
CA ASP A 76 -42.57 13.47 -29.89
C ASP A 76 -42.34 14.49 -31.01
N ILE A 77 -41.30 15.32 -30.93
CA ILE A 77 -40.89 16.24 -32.01
C ILE A 77 -40.46 15.46 -33.25
N THR A 78 -39.62 14.43 -33.11
CA THR A 78 -39.19 13.61 -34.25
C THR A 78 -40.38 12.89 -34.89
N ARG A 79 -41.27 12.29 -34.08
CA ARG A 79 -42.49 11.63 -34.55
C ARG A 79 -43.42 12.59 -35.29
N THR A 80 -43.62 13.80 -34.76
CA THR A 80 -44.44 14.82 -35.42
C THR A 80 -43.80 15.34 -36.70
N SER A 81 -42.47 15.54 -36.73
CA SER A 81 -41.72 15.90 -37.92
C SER A 81 -41.83 14.85 -39.02
N SER A 82 -41.63 13.56 -38.69
CA SER A 82 -41.78 12.48 -39.67
C SER A 82 -43.19 12.40 -40.25
N ARG A 83 -44.22 12.63 -39.41
CA ARG A 83 -45.61 12.70 -39.88
C ARG A 83 -45.85 13.92 -40.76
N LEU A 84 -45.26 15.06 -40.43
CA LEU A 84 -45.36 16.28 -41.22
C LEU A 84 -44.69 16.13 -42.59
N ASP A 85 -43.53 15.47 -42.65
CA ASP A 85 -42.85 15.16 -43.92
C ASP A 85 -43.66 14.17 -44.78
N ALA A 86 -44.31 13.19 -44.17
CA ALA A 86 -45.25 12.31 -44.88
C ALA A 86 -46.43 13.11 -45.46
N HIS A 87 -47.04 14.00 -44.67
CA HIS A 87 -48.12 14.87 -45.16
C HIS A 87 -47.67 15.83 -46.26
N ARG A 88 -46.45 16.38 -46.17
CA ARG A 88 -45.87 17.21 -47.24
C ARG A 88 -45.71 16.44 -48.54
N LYS A 89 -45.25 15.18 -48.48
CA LYS A 89 -45.15 14.32 -49.66
C LYS A 89 -46.53 14.06 -50.29
N THR A 90 -47.53 13.70 -49.48
CA THR A 90 -48.90 13.50 -49.99
C THR A 90 -49.50 14.78 -50.56
N LEU A 91 -49.18 15.95 -50.01
CA LEU A 91 -49.65 17.23 -50.52
C LEU A 91 -49.01 17.56 -51.87
N LEU A 92 -47.70 17.29 -52.03
CA LEU A 92 -47.00 17.44 -53.31
C LEU A 92 -47.57 16.51 -54.39
N GLU A 93 -47.91 15.27 -54.04
CA GLU A 93 -48.56 14.32 -54.96
C GLU A 93 -49.95 14.82 -55.39
N LEU A 94 -50.77 15.27 -54.43
CA LEU A 94 -52.08 15.85 -54.73
C LEU A 94 -51.98 17.12 -55.60
N ASP A 95 -51.00 18.00 -55.34
CA ASP A 95 -50.75 19.19 -56.17
C ASP A 95 -50.35 18.81 -57.60
N GLN A 96 -49.57 17.74 -57.78
CA GLN A 96 -49.24 17.24 -59.12
C GLN A 96 -50.48 16.69 -59.83
N ASP A 97 -51.35 15.98 -59.12
CA ASP A 97 -52.59 15.47 -59.70
C ASP A 97 -53.57 16.58 -60.05
N VAL A 98 -53.69 17.61 -59.22
CA VAL A 98 -54.47 18.83 -59.53
C VAL A 98 -53.92 19.52 -60.78
N LYS A 99 -52.59 19.62 -60.95
CA LYS A 99 -51.97 20.17 -62.16
C LYS A 99 -52.33 19.34 -63.41
N LYS A 100 -52.20 18.01 -63.35
CA LYS A 100 -52.57 17.12 -64.46
C LYS A 100 -54.06 17.28 -64.84
N VAL A 101 -54.94 17.34 -63.84
CA VAL A 101 -56.39 17.53 -64.09
C VAL A 101 -56.66 18.90 -64.71
N ASN A 102 -56.01 19.96 -64.24
CA ASN A 102 -56.13 21.29 -64.84
C ASN A 102 -55.63 21.35 -66.28
N GLU A 103 -54.54 20.65 -66.61
CA GLU A 103 -54.06 20.51 -67.99
C GLU A 103 -55.10 19.80 -68.87
N LEU A 104 -55.70 18.70 -68.38
CA LEU A 104 -56.78 18.00 -69.09
C LEU A 104 -58.02 18.88 -69.30
N ILE A 105 -58.41 19.66 -68.29
CA ILE A 105 -59.52 20.62 -68.40
C ILE A 105 -59.20 21.69 -69.44
N THR A 106 -58.00 22.27 -69.39
CA THR A 106 -57.57 23.31 -70.33
C THR A 106 -57.56 22.78 -71.76
N ASN A 107 -57.03 21.57 -71.96
CA ASN A 107 -57.04 20.89 -73.26
C ASN A 107 -58.48 20.66 -73.74
N SER A 108 -59.34 20.11 -72.89
CA SER A 108 -60.76 19.88 -73.21
C SER A 108 -61.49 21.18 -73.56
N GLN A 109 -61.22 22.27 -72.85
CA GLN A 109 -61.82 23.58 -73.10
C GLN A 109 -61.31 24.21 -74.40
N SER A 110 -60.04 24.00 -74.75
CA SER A 110 -59.49 24.38 -76.06
C SER A 110 -60.12 23.58 -77.20
N GLU A 111 -60.35 22.28 -77.01
CA GLU A 111 -61.05 21.43 -77.99
C GLU A 111 -62.51 21.84 -78.15
N ILE A 112 -63.22 22.10 -77.05
CA ILE A 112 -64.61 22.59 -77.07
C ILE A 112 -64.65 23.90 -77.86
N SER A 113 -63.77 24.86 -77.56
CA SER A 113 -63.70 26.14 -78.28
C SER A 113 -63.47 25.93 -79.78
N ARG A 114 -62.55 25.04 -80.16
CA ARG A 114 -62.29 24.68 -81.56
C ARG A 114 -63.51 24.03 -82.23
N ARG A 115 -64.21 23.13 -81.53
CA ARG A 115 -65.43 22.48 -82.03
C ARG A 115 -66.57 23.49 -82.19
N THR A 116 -66.74 24.43 -81.27
CA THR A 116 -67.73 25.50 -81.35
C THR A 116 -67.51 26.36 -82.60
N ILE A 117 -66.26 26.80 -82.87
CA ILE A 117 -65.92 27.56 -84.09
C ILE A 117 -66.24 26.73 -85.36
N LEU A 118 -65.96 25.42 -85.35
CA LEU A 118 -66.27 24.56 -86.48
C LEU A 118 -67.78 24.40 -86.71
N ILE A 119 -68.56 24.28 -85.62
CA ILE A 119 -70.02 24.19 -85.67
C ILE A 119 -70.60 25.48 -86.25
N GLU A 120 -70.15 26.65 -85.80
CA GLU A 120 -70.59 27.95 -86.35
C GLU A 120 -70.32 28.07 -87.86
N ARG A 121 -69.13 27.65 -88.31
CA ARG A 121 -68.78 27.63 -89.74
C ARG A 121 -69.68 26.69 -90.54
N LYS A 122 -69.95 25.49 -90.03
CA LYS A 122 -70.84 24.52 -90.69
C LYS A 122 -72.28 25.00 -90.73
N GLN A 123 -72.77 25.63 -89.67
CA GLN A 123 -74.12 26.22 -89.64
C GLN A 123 -74.27 27.35 -90.67
N GLY A 124 -73.22 28.17 -90.85
CA GLY A 124 -73.17 29.18 -91.91
C GLY A 124 -73.29 28.58 -93.32
N LEU A 125 -72.59 27.47 -93.56
CA LEU A 125 -72.65 26.76 -94.85
C LEU A 125 -74.02 26.11 -95.10
N ILE A 126 -74.63 25.50 -94.08
CA ILE A 126 -75.97 24.92 -94.18
C ILE A 126 -77.01 25.99 -94.54
N ASN A 127 -76.95 27.15 -93.89
CA ASN A 127 -77.86 28.27 -94.20
C ASN A 127 -77.68 28.79 -95.64
N PHE A 128 -76.45 28.78 -96.15
CA PHE A 128 -76.15 29.13 -97.54
C PHE A 128 -76.72 28.10 -98.54
N LEU A 129 -76.49 26.81 -98.28
CA LEU A 129 -76.96 25.72 -99.14
C LEU A 129 -78.49 25.62 -99.14
N ASN A 130 -79.16 25.80 -98.01
CA ASN A 130 -80.62 25.83 -97.94
C ASN A 130 -81.20 26.97 -98.79
N LYS A 131 -80.56 28.15 -98.80
CA LYS A 131 -80.92 29.27 -99.69
C LYS A 131 -80.69 28.99 -101.18
N GLN A 132 -79.74 28.13 -101.54
CA GLN A 132 -79.54 27.69 -102.92
C GLN A 132 -80.53 26.59 -103.32
N LEU A 133 -80.84 25.68 -102.40
CA LEU A 133 -81.84 24.63 -102.59
C LEU A 133 -83.25 25.21 -102.80
N GLU A 134 -83.65 26.21 -102.02
CA GLU A 134 -84.94 26.92 -102.23
C GLU A 134 -85.05 27.58 -103.62
N ARG A 135 -83.92 28.03 -104.19
CA ARG A 135 -83.87 28.62 -105.55
C ARG A 135 -83.92 27.55 -106.64
N MET A 136 -83.11 26.49 -106.51
CA MET A 136 -83.06 25.42 -107.51
C MET A 136 -84.33 24.56 -107.53
N VAL A 137 -85.01 24.39 -106.39
CA VAL A 137 -86.31 23.67 -106.31
C VAL A 137 -87.46 24.49 -106.90
N SER A 138 -87.33 25.82 -107.01
CA SER A 138 -88.33 26.68 -107.64
C SER A 138 -88.18 26.79 -109.17
N GLU A 139 -86.98 26.53 -109.72
CA GLU A 139 -86.65 26.78 -111.14
C GLU A 139 -86.70 25.53 -112.02
N LEU A 140 -86.64 24.32 -111.47
CA LEU A 140 -86.54 23.08 -112.24
C LEU A 140 -87.72 22.15 -111.97
N GLY A 141 -88.92 22.65 -112.27
CA GLY A 141 -90.15 21.87 -112.38
C GLY A 141 -89.86 20.54 -113.08
N GLY A 142 -89.97 19.47 -112.30
CA GLY A 142 -89.37 18.17 -112.62
C GLY A 142 -89.79 17.61 -113.96
N GLU A 143 -88.79 17.15 -114.71
CA GLU A 143 -88.97 16.21 -115.81
C GLU A 143 -88.04 15.01 -115.65
N GLU A 144 -88.65 13.84 -115.88
CA GLU A 144 -88.08 12.51 -115.75
C GLU A 144 -87.25 12.12 -116.97
N VAL A 145 -86.24 11.29 -116.72
CA VAL A 145 -85.15 10.93 -117.65
C VAL A 145 -85.35 9.47 -118.09
N GLY A 146 -85.06 9.13 -119.36
CA GLY A 146 -85.50 7.89 -120.02
C GLY A 146 -84.82 6.58 -119.55
N PRO A 147 -85.35 5.38 -119.88
CA PRO A 147 -84.94 4.09 -119.29
C PRO A 147 -83.49 3.63 -119.53
N LEU A 148 -82.85 4.02 -120.64
CA LEU A 148 -81.41 3.78 -120.87
C LEU A 148 -80.52 4.71 -120.04
N GLU A 149 -80.99 5.94 -119.82
CA GLU A 149 -80.34 6.88 -118.90
C GLU A 149 -80.55 6.45 -117.44
N LEU A 150 -81.67 5.78 -117.11
CA LEU A 150 -81.87 5.17 -115.78
C LEU A 150 -80.89 4.01 -115.53
N GLU A 151 -80.59 3.16 -116.51
CA GLU A 151 -79.62 2.07 -116.33
C GLU A 151 -78.18 2.59 -116.30
N ILE A 152 -77.83 3.60 -117.13
CA ILE A 152 -76.54 4.29 -117.04
C ILE A 152 -76.41 5.00 -115.68
N LYS A 153 -77.47 5.67 -115.19
CA LYS A 153 -77.50 6.27 -113.85
C LYS A 153 -77.38 5.20 -112.77
N ARG A 154 -78.00 4.03 -112.92
CA ARG A 154 -77.90 2.93 -111.95
C ARG A 154 -76.49 2.36 -111.88
N LEU A 155 -75.87 2.05 -113.03
CA LEU A 155 -74.50 1.56 -113.07
C LEU A 155 -73.49 2.62 -112.62
N SER A 156 -73.69 3.89 -112.99
CA SER A 156 -72.88 5.01 -112.51
C SER A 156 -73.02 5.16 -111.00
N LYS A 157 -74.24 5.04 -110.46
CA LYS A 157 -74.49 5.05 -109.01
C LYS A 157 -73.83 3.88 -108.30
N LEU A 158 -73.87 2.67 -108.85
CA LEU A 158 -73.16 1.51 -108.29
C LEU A 158 -71.64 1.69 -108.33
N ILE A 159 -71.09 2.26 -109.41
CA ILE A 159 -69.66 2.61 -109.51
C ILE A 159 -69.31 3.68 -108.49
N GLU A 160 -70.14 4.71 -108.30
CA GLU A 160 -69.96 5.75 -107.29
C GLU A 160 -70.04 5.18 -105.86
N GLU A 161 -70.98 4.26 -105.59
CA GLU A 161 -71.10 3.56 -104.30
C GLU A 161 -69.87 2.68 -104.02
N HIS A 162 -69.40 1.91 -105.01
CA HIS A 162 -68.18 1.12 -104.88
C HIS A 162 -66.93 1.99 -104.73
N ASN A 163 -66.83 3.11 -105.46
CA ASN A 163 -65.73 4.07 -105.28
C ASN A 163 -65.81 4.75 -103.91
N ALA A 164 -66.99 5.12 -103.44
CA ALA A 164 -67.19 5.72 -102.12
C ALA A 164 -66.77 4.76 -101.00
N THR A 165 -67.16 3.48 -101.09
CA THR A 165 -66.74 2.44 -100.13
C THR A 165 -65.25 2.17 -100.19
N ALA A 166 -64.63 2.17 -101.38
CA ALA A 166 -63.18 2.04 -101.53
C ALA A 166 -62.43 3.23 -100.91
N VAL A 167 -62.89 4.46 -101.15
CA VAL A 167 -62.32 5.66 -100.53
C VAL A 167 -62.49 5.65 -99.01
N GLN A 168 -63.65 5.23 -98.50
CA GLN A 168 -63.87 5.06 -97.06
C GLN A 168 -62.92 4.02 -96.46
N ALA A 169 -62.75 2.87 -97.11
CA ALA A 169 -61.80 1.84 -96.68
C ALA A 169 -60.34 2.34 -96.72
N GLN A 170 -59.98 3.16 -97.72
CA GLN A 170 -58.66 3.78 -97.79
C GLN A 170 -58.44 4.79 -96.66
N VAL A 171 -59.45 5.61 -96.34
CA VAL A 171 -59.39 6.57 -95.23
C VAL A 171 -59.29 5.85 -93.88
N THR A 172 -60.05 4.77 -93.67
CA THR A 172 -59.96 3.99 -92.43
C THR A 172 -58.61 3.28 -92.32
N TRP A 173 -58.09 2.73 -93.42
CA TRP A 173 -56.76 2.12 -93.47
C TRP A 173 -55.66 3.14 -93.15
N LEU A 174 -55.67 4.33 -93.76
CA LEU A 174 -54.70 5.39 -93.46
C LEU A 174 -54.78 5.85 -92.00
N ARG A 175 -55.99 5.95 -91.43
CA ARG A 175 -56.17 6.28 -90.01
C ARG A 175 -55.55 5.21 -89.10
N LEU A 176 -55.84 3.93 -89.37
CA LEU A 176 -55.29 2.81 -88.60
C LEU A 176 -53.76 2.73 -88.75
N GLN A 177 -53.22 2.99 -89.94
CA GLN A 177 -51.78 3.07 -90.16
C GLN A 177 -51.16 4.22 -89.37
N GLN A 178 -51.80 5.40 -89.33
CA GLN A 178 -51.32 6.53 -88.54
C GLN A 178 -51.36 6.23 -87.03
N GLU A 179 -52.42 5.59 -86.54
CA GLU A 179 -52.53 5.13 -85.15
C GLU A 179 -51.44 4.10 -84.83
N MET A 180 -51.20 3.13 -85.70
CA MET A 180 -50.12 2.14 -85.55
C MET A 180 -48.77 2.83 -85.42
N VAL A 181 -48.45 3.78 -86.32
CA VAL A 181 -47.18 4.53 -86.27
C VAL A 181 -47.05 5.32 -84.97
N LYS A 182 -48.13 5.95 -84.49
CA LYS A 182 -48.13 6.67 -83.20
C LYS A 182 -47.85 5.72 -82.04
N VAL A 183 -48.53 4.58 -81.98
CA VAL A 183 -48.33 3.57 -80.91
C VAL A 183 -46.92 3.01 -80.96
N THR A 184 -46.35 2.78 -82.15
CA THR A 184 -44.94 2.35 -82.29
C THR A 184 -43.97 3.40 -81.78
N GLN A 185 -44.19 4.69 -82.10
CA GLN A 185 -43.36 5.79 -81.57
C GLN A 185 -43.48 5.92 -80.05
N GLU A 186 -44.68 5.76 -79.49
CA GLU A 186 -44.91 5.75 -78.04
C GLU A 186 -44.22 4.56 -77.37
N GLN A 187 -44.27 3.37 -77.98
CA GLN A 187 -43.56 2.18 -77.50
C GLN A 187 -42.04 2.40 -77.49
N GLU A 188 -41.49 2.97 -78.56
CA GLU A 188 -40.05 3.31 -78.63
C GLU A 188 -39.65 4.33 -77.55
N ALA A 189 -40.47 5.37 -77.32
CA ALA A 189 -40.24 6.35 -76.27
C ALA A 189 -40.30 5.72 -74.86
N GLN A 190 -41.27 4.82 -74.62
CA GLN A 190 -41.37 4.07 -73.36
C GLN A 190 -40.17 3.15 -73.14
N LEU A 191 -39.69 2.45 -74.18
CA LEU A 191 -38.49 1.62 -74.10
C LEU A 191 -37.25 2.46 -73.76
N ALA A 192 -37.08 3.63 -74.38
CA ALA A 192 -35.98 4.54 -74.07
C ALA A 192 -36.04 5.04 -72.61
N SER A 193 -37.23 5.39 -72.12
CA SER A 193 -37.43 5.79 -70.72
C SER A 193 -37.15 4.65 -69.74
N LEU A 194 -37.54 3.42 -70.10
CA LEU A 194 -37.29 2.22 -69.30
C LEU A 194 -35.78 1.91 -69.23
N ASP A 195 -35.06 2.05 -70.33
CA ASP A 195 -33.61 1.87 -70.35
C ASP A 195 -32.87 2.97 -69.56
N ALA A 196 -33.35 4.22 -69.60
CA ALA A 196 -32.82 5.29 -68.75
C ALA A 196 -33.04 4.98 -67.26
N SER A 197 -34.24 4.54 -66.88
CA SER A 197 -34.58 4.16 -65.51
C SER A 197 -33.75 2.97 -65.02
N ARG A 198 -33.50 1.97 -65.88
CA ARG A 198 -32.62 0.84 -65.58
C ARG A 198 -31.18 1.28 -65.28
N LYS A 199 -30.65 2.22 -66.08
CA LYS A 199 -29.31 2.79 -65.84
C LYS A 199 -29.25 3.55 -64.51
N GLU A 200 -30.30 4.32 -64.19
CA GLU A 200 -30.39 5.03 -62.92
C GLU A 200 -30.45 4.07 -61.73
N LEU A 201 -31.27 3.03 -61.80
CA LEU A 201 -31.32 1.97 -60.79
C LEU A 201 -29.95 1.33 -60.57
N HIS A 202 -29.23 1.00 -61.64
CA HIS A 202 -27.88 0.44 -61.54
C HIS A 202 -26.91 1.41 -60.86
N ILE A 203 -26.95 2.70 -61.19
CA ILE A 203 -26.12 3.72 -60.51
C ILE A 203 -26.46 3.79 -59.02
N MET A 204 -27.75 3.73 -58.66
CA MET A 204 -28.20 3.77 -57.28
C MET A 204 -27.79 2.52 -56.49
N GLU A 205 -27.86 1.33 -57.10
CA GLU A 205 -27.35 0.09 -56.51
C GLU A 205 -25.83 0.18 -56.26
N GLN A 206 -25.06 0.70 -57.22
CA GLN A 206 -23.62 0.90 -57.04
C GLN A 206 -23.28 1.95 -55.97
N LYS A 207 -24.12 2.99 -55.81
CA LYS A 207 -23.97 3.96 -54.73
C LYS A 207 -24.32 3.32 -53.38
N LYS A 208 -25.38 2.53 -53.32
CA LYS A 208 -25.79 1.78 -52.13
C LYS A 208 -24.67 0.86 -51.66
N LEU A 209 -24.10 0.03 -52.54
CA LEU A 209 -23.00 -0.87 -52.20
C LEU A 209 -21.77 -0.12 -51.66
N ARG A 210 -21.43 1.04 -52.25
CA ARG A 210 -20.33 1.88 -51.75
C ARG A 210 -20.61 2.43 -50.34
N VAL A 211 -21.83 2.87 -50.07
CA VAL A 211 -22.23 3.37 -48.75
C VAL A 211 -22.25 2.23 -47.73
N GLU A 212 -22.78 1.06 -48.09
CA GLU A 212 -22.78 -0.13 -47.23
C GLU A 212 -21.36 -0.58 -46.88
N SER A 213 -20.44 -0.58 -47.85
CA SER A 213 -19.03 -0.87 -47.60
C SER A 213 -18.38 0.14 -46.64
N LYS A 214 -18.72 1.43 -46.73
CA LYS A 214 -18.24 2.46 -45.80
C LYS A 214 -18.80 2.24 -44.40
N ILE A 215 -20.11 1.95 -44.29
CA ILE A 215 -20.76 1.66 -43.01
C ILE A 215 -20.09 0.45 -42.33
N GLU A 216 -19.78 -0.60 -43.08
CA GLU A 216 -19.13 -1.79 -42.52
C GLU A 216 -17.68 -1.50 -42.08
N GLN A 217 -16.97 -0.63 -42.80
CA GLN A 217 -15.64 -0.17 -42.41
C GLN A 217 -15.69 0.63 -41.10
N GLU A 218 -16.57 1.63 -41.00
CA GLU A 218 -16.79 2.43 -39.79
C GLU A 218 -17.19 1.56 -38.59
N LYS A 219 -18.02 0.52 -38.81
CA LYS A 219 -18.37 -0.45 -37.75
C LYS A 219 -17.16 -1.25 -37.26
N LYS A 220 -16.20 -1.58 -38.13
CA LYS A 220 -14.96 -2.26 -37.73
C LYS A 220 -14.07 -1.32 -36.92
N GLU A 221 -13.90 -0.09 -37.39
CA GLU A 221 -13.13 0.95 -36.70
C GLU A 221 -13.74 1.26 -35.32
N GLN A 222 -15.07 1.33 -35.22
CA GLN A 222 -15.76 1.48 -33.94
C GLN A 222 -15.45 0.32 -32.98
N LYS A 223 -15.48 -0.94 -33.46
CA LYS A 223 -15.13 -2.11 -32.62
C LYS A 223 -13.67 -2.09 -32.17
N GLU A 224 -12.76 -1.64 -33.03
CA GLU A 224 -11.34 -1.48 -32.70
C GLU A 224 -11.15 -0.40 -31.61
N ILE A 225 -11.81 0.75 -31.75
CA ILE A 225 -11.80 1.82 -30.74
C ILE A 225 -12.40 1.32 -29.42
N GLU A 226 -13.53 0.60 -29.45
CA GLU A 226 -14.14 0.01 -28.25
C GLU A 226 -13.20 -1.00 -27.56
N HIS A 227 -12.44 -1.79 -28.34
CA HIS A 227 -11.41 -2.67 -27.79
C HIS A 227 -10.29 -1.87 -27.12
N HIS A 228 -9.76 -0.85 -27.79
CA HIS A 228 -8.74 0.03 -27.23
C HIS A 228 -9.21 0.75 -25.97
N MET A 229 -10.46 1.20 -25.91
CA MET A 229 -11.05 1.80 -24.71
C MET A 229 -11.13 0.81 -23.55
N LYS A 230 -11.49 -0.45 -23.81
CA LYS A 230 -11.50 -1.51 -22.78
C LYS A 230 -10.10 -1.83 -22.29
N ASP A 231 -9.11 -1.84 -23.17
CA ASP A 231 -7.70 -2.05 -22.79
C ASP A 231 -7.20 -0.91 -21.90
N LEU A 232 -7.50 0.34 -22.25
CA LEU A 232 -7.18 1.51 -21.43
C LEU A 232 -7.91 1.49 -20.07
N ASP A 233 -9.18 1.08 -20.02
CA ASP A 233 -9.92 0.92 -18.76
C ASP A 233 -9.29 -0.17 -17.87
N ASN A 234 -8.86 -1.29 -18.46
CA ASN A 234 -8.13 -2.33 -17.75
C ASN A 234 -6.78 -1.84 -17.21
N ASP A 235 -6.05 -1.04 -17.98
CA ASP A 235 -4.78 -0.46 -17.55
C ASP A 235 -4.97 0.62 -16.47
N LEU A 236 -6.02 1.44 -16.55
CA LEU A 236 -6.42 2.35 -15.47
C LEU A 236 -6.77 1.60 -14.18
N LYS A 237 -7.50 0.48 -14.28
CA LYS A 237 -7.78 -0.39 -13.12
C LYS A 237 -6.50 -0.97 -12.52
N LYS A 238 -5.58 -1.47 -13.34
CA LYS A 238 -4.26 -1.95 -12.86
C LYS A 238 -3.48 -0.83 -12.17
N LEU A 239 -3.44 0.36 -12.77
CA LEU A 239 -2.76 1.54 -12.19
C LEU A 239 -3.37 1.90 -10.83
N ASN A 240 -4.70 1.91 -10.71
CA ASN A 240 -5.38 2.18 -9.44
C ASN A 240 -5.06 1.12 -8.37
N VAL A 241 -4.98 -0.15 -8.74
CA VAL A 241 -4.55 -1.23 -7.81
C VAL A 241 -3.11 -1.00 -7.36
N LEU A 242 -2.20 -0.70 -8.29
CA LEU A 242 -0.80 -0.39 -7.96
C LEU A 242 -0.67 0.86 -7.09
N MET A 243 -1.44 1.90 -7.37
CA MET A 243 -1.45 3.15 -6.59
C MET A 243 -1.95 2.89 -5.16
N ASN A 244 -3.02 2.10 -5.00
CA ASN A 244 -3.48 1.69 -3.68
C ASN A 244 -2.45 0.84 -2.95
N LYS A 245 -1.82 -0.13 -3.62
CA LYS A 245 -0.76 -0.94 -3.01
C LYS A 245 0.40 -0.07 -2.55
N ASN A 246 0.85 0.88 -3.38
CA ASN A 246 1.94 1.80 -3.04
C ASN A 246 1.55 2.72 -1.87
N ARG A 247 0.30 3.21 -1.85
CA ARG A 247 -0.23 3.98 -0.72
C ARG A 247 -0.24 3.16 0.57
N CYS A 248 -0.75 1.93 0.56
CA CYS A 248 -0.72 1.05 1.73
C CYS A 248 0.71 0.79 2.20
N SER A 249 1.64 0.46 1.30
CA SER A 249 3.05 0.26 1.66
C SER A 249 3.69 1.54 2.22
N SER A 250 3.34 2.72 1.72
CA SER A 250 3.79 4.00 2.27
C SER A 250 3.23 4.26 3.67
N GLU A 251 1.94 4.00 3.89
CA GLU A 251 1.28 4.12 5.19
C GLU A 251 1.89 3.14 6.21
N GLU A 252 2.18 1.90 5.80
CA GLU A 252 2.87 0.88 6.62
C GLU A 252 4.31 1.32 6.97
N LEU A 253 5.07 1.85 6.01
CA LEU A 253 6.41 2.37 6.26
C LEU A 253 6.40 3.57 7.21
N GLU A 254 5.47 4.51 7.05
CA GLU A 254 5.29 5.63 7.98
C GLU A 254 4.94 5.14 9.39
N GLN A 255 4.04 4.16 9.50
CA GLN A 255 3.66 3.60 10.80
C GLN A 255 4.83 2.88 11.45
N ASN A 256 5.59 2.08 10.69
CA ASN A 256 6.79 1.42 11.20
C ASN A 256 7.84 2.43 11.65
N ASN A 257 8.07 3.50 10.88
CA ASN A 257 8.99 4.58 11.26
C ASN A 257 8.54 5.28 12.55
N ARG A 258 7.24 5.52 12.73
CA ARG A 258 6.72 6.07 14.00
C ARG A 258 6.93 5.11 15.17
N VAL A 259 6.78 3.80 14.97
CA VAL A 259 7.03 2.80 16.02
C VAL A 259 8.51 2.76 16.38
N THR A 260 9.40 2.69 15.39
CA THR A 260 10.86 2.67 15.63
C THR A 260 11.34 3.97 16.27
N GLU A 261 10.84 5.13 15.85
CA GLU A 261 11.13 6.42 16.49
C GLU A 261 10.71 6.41 17.96
N ASN A 262 9.50 5.91 18.26
CA ASN A 262 9.04 5.79 19.65
C ASN A 262 9.91 4.83 20.48
N GLU A 263 10.38 3.73 19.88
CA GLU A 263 11.31 2.79 20.54
C GLU A 263 12.67 3.44 20.81
N PHE A 264 13.23 4.19 19.85
CA PHE A 264 14.45 4.96 20.07
C PHE A 264 14.29 5.99 21.17
N VAL A 265 13.18 6.72 21.20
CA VAL A 265 12.89 7.71 22.25
C VAL A 265 12.76 7.02 23.62
N ARG A 266 12.13 5.84 23.70
CA ARG A 266 12.05 5.08 24.96
C ARG A 266 13.43 4.61 25.42
N SER A 267 14.22 4.03 24.51
CA SER A 267 15.58 3.57 24.82
C SER A 267 16.48 4.72 25.26
N LEU A 268 16.37 5.89 24.61
CA LEU A 268 17.06 7.10 25.02
C LEU A 268 16.67 7.52 26.45
N LYS A 269 15.37 7.58 26.75
CA LYS A 269 14.87 7.94 28.10
C LYS A 269 15.32 6.95 29.18
N ASP A 270 15.39 5.66 28.85
CA ASP A 270 15.87 4.66 29.80
C ASP A 270 17.38 4.81 30.05
N SER A 271 18.17 5.06 29.01
CA SER A 271 19.61 5.38 29.15
C SER A 271 19.87 6.69 29.91
N GLU A 272 19.05 7.72 29.67
CA GLU A 272 19.09 8.98 30.45
C GLU A 272 18.81 8.73 31.93
N ARG A 273 17.80 7.90 32.25
CA ARG A 273 17.48 7.52 33.64
C ARG A 273 18.62 6.74 34.29
N GLU A 274 19.25 5.83 33.56
CA GLU A 274 20.43 5.10 34.06
C GLU A 274 21.59 6.06 34.33
N THR A 275 21.82 7.00 33.42
CA THR A 275 22.86 8.03 33.57
C THR A 275 22.61 8.89 34.81
N ILE A 276 21.38 9.34 35.04
CA ILE A 276 21.00 10.08 36.26
C ILE A 276 21.25 9.23 37.51
N LYS A 277 20.83 7.96 37.54
CA LYS A 277 21.08 7.06 38.67
C LYS A 277 22.57 6.87 38.95
N MET A 278 23.40 6.78 37.91
CA MET A 278 24.85 6.66 38.06
C MET A 278 25.48 7.97 38.55
N GLN A 279 24.96 9.12 38.11
CA GLN A 279 25.37 10.44 38.61
C GLN A 279 25.01 10.61 40.09
N ASP A 280 23.81 10.19 40.52
CA ASP A 280 23.40 10.24 41.92
C ASP A 280 24.31 9.37 42.80
N LYS A 281 24.66 8.15 42.34
CA LYS A 281 25.65 7.30 43.02
C LYS A 281 27.02 7.96 43.11
N LEU A 282 27.47 8.61 42.04
CA LEU A 282 28.74 9.35 42.02
C LEU A 282 28.73 10.47 43.07
N ASN A 283 27.62 11.23 43.15
CA ASN A 283 27.46 12.30 44.12
C ASN A 283 27.49 11.74 45.55
N GLN A 284 26.76 10.66 45.84
CA GLN A 284 26.78 9.96 47.14
C GLN A 284 28.20 9.52 47.52
N LEU A 285 28.92 8.86 46.61
CA LEU A 285 30.32 8.46 46.85
C LEU A 285 31.24 9.66 47.06
N SER A 286 30.97 10.79 46.41
CA SER A 286 31.75 12.02 46.60
C SER A 286 31.51 12.65 47.99
N GLU A 287 30.26 12.61 48.48
CA GLU A 287 29.90 13.06 49.82
C GLU A 287 30.50 12.12 50.89
N GLU A 288 30.41 10.81 50.70
CA GLU A 288 31.08 9.82 51.55
C GLU A 288 32.59 10.04 51.58
N LYS A 289 33.23 10.27 50.43
CA LYS A 289 34.66 10.61 50.37
C LYS A 289 34.97 11.90 51.14
N ALA A 290 34.15 12.94 50.99
CA ALA A 290 34.35 14.22 51.69
C ALA A 290 34.18 14.07 53.21
N THR A 291 33.18 13.31 53.66
CA THR A 291 32.97 13.02 55.08
C THR A 291 34.11 12.19 55.67
N LEU A 292 34.60 11.16 54.96
CA LEU A 292 35.76 10.38 55.37
C LEU A 292 37.04 11.22 55.43
N LEU A 293 37.25 12.14 54.47
CA LEU A 293 38.36 13.09 54.51
C LEU A 293 38.28 14.01 55.73
N ASN A 294 37.09 14.53 56.06
CA ASN A 294 36.91 15.34 57.27
C ASN A 294 37.17 14.54 58.54
N GLN A 295 36.72 13.28 58.61
CA GLN A 295 37.01 12.38 59.73
C GLN A 295 38.52 12.09 59.86
N LEU A 296 39.22 11.93 58.74
CA LEU A 296 40.68 11.75 58.73
C LEU A 296 41.39 12.98 59.28
N VAL A 297 41.01 14.19 58.84
CA VAL A 297 41.58 15.45 59.35
C VAL A 297 41.32 15.61 60.85
N GLU A 298 40.12 15.28 61.33
CA GLU A 298 39.83 15.30 62.77
C GLU A 298 40.69 14.29 63.54
N ALA A 299 40.88 13.07 63.00
CA ALA A 299 41.76 12.08 63.60
C ALA A 299 43.23 12.55 63.64
N GLU A 300 43.73 13.18 62.57
CA GLU A 300 45.05 13.81 62.53
C GLU A 300 45.17 14.92 63.59
N HIS A 301 44.13 15.74 63.77
CA HIS A 301 44.09 16.77 64.82
C HIS A 301 44.15 16.15 66.23
N GLN A 302 43.40 15.07 66.47
CA GLN A 302 43.45 14.34 67.74
C GLN A 302 44.84 13.73 67.99
N ILE A 303 45.47 13.14 66.96
CA ILE A 303 46.85 12.62 67.05
C ILE A 303 47.81 13.75 67.45
N MET A 304 47.74 14.91 66.80
CA MET A 304 48.56 16.08 67.14
C MET A 304 48.35 16.54 68.59
N LEU A 305 47.09 16.58 69.06
CA LEU A 305 46.77 16.92 70.46
C LEU A 305 47.39 15.92 71.44
N TRP A 306 47.32 14.62 71.15
CA TRP A 306 47.94 13.57 71.97
C TRP A 306 49.46 13.64 71.94
N GLU A 307 50.09 13.89 70.79
CA GLU A 307 51.52 14.12 70.69
C GLU A 307 51.96 15.30 71.56
N LYS A 308 51.22 16.42 71.52
CA LYS A 308 51.49 17.59 72.38
C LYS A 308 51.34 17.26 73.87
N LYS A 309 50.30 16.50 74.26
CA LYS A 309 50.13 16.03 75.65
C LYS A 309 51.27 15.12 76.08
N ILE A 310 51.70 14.18 75.23
CA ILE A 310 52.84 13.30 75.49
C ILE A 310 54.12 14.12 75.64
N GLN A 311 54.34 15.12 74.78
CA GLN A 311 55.50 16.00 74.85
C GLN A 311 55.52 16.79 76.17
N LEU A 312 54.39 17.40 76.55
CA LEU A 312 54.25 18.08 77.85
C LEU A 312 54.46 17.12 79.03
N ALA A 313 53.99 15.88 78.94
CA ALA A 313 54.24 14.87 79.97
C ALA A 313 55.72 14.47 80.06
N LYS A 314 56.42 14.36 78.91
CA LYS A 314 57.87 14.13 78.86
C LYS A 314 58.64 15.31 79.44
N GLU A 315 58.26 16.54 79.10
CA GLU A 315 58.86 17.77 79.63
C GLU A 315 58.62 17.90 81.14
N MET A 316 57.38 17.72 81.61
CA MET A 316 57.05 17.68 83.04
C MET A 316 57.87 16.61 83.76
N ARG A 317 57.94 15.38 83.22
CA ARG A 317 58.78 14.32 83.79
C ARG A 317 60.25 14.73 83.84
N SER A 318 60.80 15.30 82.76
CA SER A 318 62.19 15.77 82.73
C SER A 318 62.45 16.93 83.70
N SER A 319 61.45 17.77 83.97
CA SER A 319 61.54 18.86 84.95
C SER A 319 61.49 18.33 86.40
N VAL A 320 60.75 17.24 86.65
CA VAL A 320 60.73 16.54 87.95
C VAL A 320 61.98 15.70 88.15
N ASP A 321 62.48 15.05 87.09
CA ASP A 321 63.76 14.31 87.08
C ASP A 321 64.98 15.25 87.03
N SER A 322 64.77 16.56 86.85
CA SER A 322 65.83 17.58 86.93
C SER A 322 66.47 17.53 88.31
N GLU A 323 67.79 17.72 88.36
CA GLU A 323 68.59 17.58 89.59
C GLU A 323 68.25 18.59 90.71
N ILE A 324 67.31 19.50 90.45
CA ILE A 324 66.75 20.48 91.39
C ILE A 324 65.91 19.73 92.43
N GLY A 325 66.57 19.22 93.46
CA GLY A 325 65.98 18.44 94.57
C GLY A 325 66.64 17.08 94.77
N GLN A 326 67.17 16.44 93.72
CA GLN A 326 67.97 15.22 93.85
C GLN A 326 69.29 15.46 94.59
N THR A 327 69.90 16.64 94.46
CA THR A 327 71.10 17.05 95.21
C THR A 327 70.81 17.20 96.70
N GLU A 328 69.71 17.86 97.06
CA GLU A 328 69.25 18.00 98.45
C GLU A 328 68.87 16.66 99.07
N ILE A 329 68.14 15.80 98.34
CA ILE A 329 67.79 14.44 98.77
C ILE A 329 69.05 13.58 98.94
N ARG A 330 70.05 13.67 98.05
CA ARG A 330 71.34 12.98 98.19
C ARG A 330 72.12 13.48 99.41
N ALA A 331 72.13 14.78 99.67
CA ALA A 331 72.74 15.37 100.88
C ALA A 331 72.04 14.86 102.15
N MET A 332 70.71 14.91 102.21
CA MET A 332 69.91 14.37 103.31
C MET A 332 70.13 12.87 103.52
N LYS A 333 70.20 12.07 102.45
CA LYS A 333 70.54 10.64 102.55
C LYS A 333 71.96 10.41 103.08
N GLY A 334 72.91 11.27 102.69
CA GLY A 334 74.26 11.28 103.23
C GLY A 334 74.30 11.60 104.72
N GLU A 335 73.53 12.59 105.16
CA GLU A 335 73.34 12.97 106.57
C GLU A 335 72.74 11.81 107.39
N ILE A 336 71.68 11.18 106.87
CA ILE A 336 71.05 10.00 107.48
C ILE A 336 72.04 8.84 107.57
N HIS A 337 72.87 8.63 106.55
CA HIS A 337 73.90 7.59 106.60
C HIS A 337 74.97 7.91 107.65
N ARG A 338 75.45 9.16 107.76
CA ARG A 338 76.35 9.60 108.84
C ARG A 338 75.73 9.40 110.22
N MET A 339 74.46 9.72 110.40
CA MET A 339 73.73 9.48 111.65
C MET A 339 73.59 7.98 111.95
N LYS A 340 73.29 7.14 110.96
CA LYS A 340 73.25 5.67 111.12
C LYS A 340 74.60 5.09 111.49
N VAL A 341 75.69 5.60 110.92
CA VAL A 341 77.06 5.20 111.28
C VAL A 341 77.39 5.65 112.71
N ARG A 342 76.98 6.86 113.11
CA ARG A 342 77.15 7.37 114.48
C ARG A 342 76.37 6.52 115.49
N LEU A 343 75.14 6.12 115.15
CA LEU A 343 74.36 5.16 115.93
C LEU A 343 75.08 3.81 116.04
N GLY A 344 75.64 3.29 114.93
CA GLY A 344 76.43 2.06 114.93
C GLY A 344 77.71 2.14 115.77
N GLN A 345 78.36 3.29 115.83
CA GLN A 345 79.52 3.53 116.70
C GLN A 345 79.13 3.59 118.18
N LEU A 346 78.00 4.23 118.51
CA LEU A 346 77.41 4.25 119.85
C LEU A 346 77.04 2.83 120.32
N LEU A 347 76.44 2.02 119.44
CA LEU A 347 76.16 0.61 119.73
C LEU A 347 77.44 -0.19 119.99
N LYS A 348 78.52 0.01 119.21
CA LYS A 348 79.82 -0.63 119.49
C LYS A 348 80.47 -0.19 120.81
N GLN A 349 80.26 1.05 121.26
CA GLN A 349 80.72 1.50 122.57
C GLN A 349 79.90 0.87 123.70
N GLN A 350 78.59 0.75 123.52
CA GLN A 350 77.70 0.03 124.43
C GLN A 350 78.08 -1.46 124.51
N GLU A 351 78.42 -2.09 123.40
CA GLU A 351 78.80 -3.51 123.32
C GLU A 351 80.14 -3.81 124.03
N LYS A 352 81.10 -2.86 124.02
CA LYS A 352 82.34 -2.97 124.81
C LYS A 352 82.09 -2.91 126.32
N MET A 353 81.10 -2.13 126.75
CA MET A 353 80.67 -2.05 128.14
C MET A 353 79.91 -3.32 128.58
N ILE A 354 79.14 -3.92 127.66
CA ILE A 354 78.43 -5.18 127.87
C ILE A 354 79.41 -6.37 128.00
N ARG A 355 80.47 -6.44 127.18
CA ARG A 355 81.49 -7.52 127.26
C ARG A 355 82.30 -7.53 128.56
N ALA A 356 82.42 -6.40 129.26
CA ALA A 356 83.04 -6.32 130.59
C ALA A 356 82.09 -6.81 131.71
N MET A 357 80.77 -6.74 131.47
CA MET A 357 79.71 -7.20 132.38
C MET A 357 79.41 -8.70 132.20
N GLU A 358 79.57 -9.24 130.98
CA GLU A 358 79.33 -10.64 130.61
C GLU A 358 80.29 -11.65 131.30
N LEU A 359 81.51 -11.25 131.66
CA LEU A 359 82.50 -12.15 132.32
C LEU A 359 82.22 -12.39 133.82
N ALA A 360 81.41 -11.54 134.44
CA ALA A 360 81.07 -11.60 135.87
C ALA A 360 79.70 -12.25 136.16
N VAL A 361 78.85 -12.48 135.15
CA VAL A 361 77.45 -12.92 135.35
C VAL A 361 77.14 -14.31 134.80
N ALA A 362 77.92 -14.88 133.88
CA ALA A 362 77.59 -16.19 133.25
C ALA A 362 78.25 -17.43 133.92
N ARG A 363 78.46 -17.43 135.25
CA ARG A 363 78.47 -18.64 136.11
C ARG A 363 77.12 -18.84 136.82
N ARG A 364 76.13 -18.01 136.50
CA ARG A 364 74.76 -18.08 137.00
C ARG A 364 73.84 -18.15 135.79
N GLU A 365 72.93 -19.12 135.79
CA GLU A 365 71.77 -19.17 134.89
C GLU A 365 71.96 -19.95 133.59
N THR A 366 72.24 -21.24 133.78
CA THR A 366 71.50 -22.31 133.10
C THR A 366 70.00 -22.10 133.18
N VAL A 367 69.30 -22.43 132.09
CA VAL A 367 67.83 -22.51 131.90
C VAL A 367 67.18 -21.20 131.45
N THR A 368 67.10 -21.01 130.12
CA THR A 368 65.84 -20.92 129.37
C THR A 368 66.13 -20.87 127.87
N THR A 369 65.91 -22.03 127.24
CA THR A 369 65.27 -22.25 125.93
C THR A 369 64.91 -20.99 125.11
N GLN A 370 65.43 -20.80 123.90
CA GLN A 370 65.12 -21.52 122.64
C GLN A 370 63.79 -21.08 122.01
N ALA A 371 63.88 -20.79 120.70
CA ALA A 371 62.83 -20.58 119.70
C ALA A 371 62.18 -19.17 119.65
N GLU A 372 62.05 -18.50 118.50
CA GLU A 372 62.28 -18.88 117.11
C GLU A 372 62.17 -17.65 116.20
N GLY A 373 62.74 -17.75 115.01
CA GLY A 373 62.31 -16.92 113.89
C GLY A 373 63.29 -16.96 112.74
N GLN A 374 63.01 -17.78 111.70
CA GLN A 374 62.99 -17.34 110.29
C GLN A 374 62.85 -18.46 109.23
N ARG A 375 61.91 -18.22 108.28
CA ARG A 375 62.00 -18.25 106.80
C ARG A 375 61.34 -19.38 105.95
N LYS A 376 60.46 -18.87 105.05
CA LYS A 376 60.37 -19.01 103.57
C LYS A 376 59.99 -20.35 102.91
N MET A 377 59.01 -20.33 101.99
CA MET A 377 59.20 -20.24 100.51
C MET A 377 57.85 -20.38 99.75
N ASP A 378 57.69 -19.57 98.71
CA ASP A 378 56.60 -19.52 97.73
C ASP A 378 56.59 -20.70 96.73
N ARG A 379 55.39 -21.10 96.29
CA ARG A 379 55.12 -21.91 95.08
C ARG A 379 54.16 -21.15 94.15
N LYS A 380 54.44 -21.12 92.84
CA LYS A 380 53.49 -20.71 91.79
C LYS A 380 53.04 -21.93 90.98
N ALA A 381 51.72 -22.10 90.83
CA ALA A 381 51.08 -23.06 89.92
C ALA A 381 50.11 -22.33 88.98
N LEU A 382 50.10 -22.78 87.71
CA LEU A 382 49.27 -22.32 86.60
C LEU A 382 47.80 -22.74 86.78
N THR A 383 46.84 -21.88 86.45
CA THR A 383 45.43 -21.99 86.86
C THR A 383 44.47 -22.47 85.76
N ARG A 384 43.46 -23.22 86.18
CA ARG A 384 42.38 -23.92 85.44
C ARG A 384 41.49 -23.07 84.50
N THR A 385 41.68 -21.76 84.47
CA THR A 385 40.86 -20.80 83.70
C THR A 385 41.26 -20.68 82.23
N GLU A 386 42.53 -20.88 81.87
CA GLU A 386 43.02 -20.76 80.49
C GLU A 386 42.54 -21.91 79.58
N PHE A 387 42.43 -23.12 80.13
CA PHE A 387 41.90 -24.29 79.41
C PHE A 387 40.44 -24.13 79.02
N HIS A 388 39.64 -23.48 79.86
CA HIS A 388 38.21 -23.29 79.59
C HIS A 388 37.96 -22.26 78.48
N HIS A 389 38.81 -21.24 78.37
CA HIS A 389 38.72 -20.23 77.32
C HIS A 389 39.02 -20.82 75.92
N LYS A 390 40.08 -21.64 75.82
CA LYS A 390 40.47 -22.33 74.57
C LYS A 390 39.39 -23.30 74.07
N GLN A 391 38.73 -24.00 74.99
CA GLN A 391 37.63 -24.92 74.66
C GLN A 391 36.40 -24.18 74.11
N LEU A 392 36.11 -22.98 74.61
CA LEU A 392 34.97 -22.16 74.20
C LEU A 392 35.20 -21.47 72.85
N GLU A 393 36.43 -21.09 72.53
CA GLU A 393 36.85 -20.60 71.21
C GLU A 393 36.73 -21.67 70.12
N LEU A 394 37.19 -22.89 70.38
CA LEU A 394 37.10 -23.99 69.40
C LEU A 394 35.64 -24.36 69.09
N ARG A 395 34.75 -24.32 70.09
CA ARG A 395 33.30 -24.52 69.88
C ARG A 395 32.65 -23.41 69.07
N ARG A 396 33.13 -22.16 69.17
CA ARG A 396 32.69 -21.05 68.30
C ARG A 396 33.14 -21.28 66.86
N LYS A 397 34.42 -21.56 66.64
CA LYS A 397 34.97 -21.84 65.30
C LYS A 397 34.25 -23.00 64.60
N ILE A 398 33.91 -24.07 65.31
CA ILE A 398 33.14 -25.19 64.74
C ILE A 398 31.73 -24.75 64.30
N ARG A 399 31.06 -23.87 65.04
CA ARG A 399 29.73 -23.35 64.65
C ARG A 399 29.82 -22.41 63.46
N ASP A 400 30.82 -21.54 63.44
CA ASP A 400 31.01 -20.58 62.36
C ASP A 400 31.35 -21.30 61.04
N VAL A 401 32.19 -22.35 61.10
CA VAL A 401 32.48 -23.21 59.94
C VAL A 401 31.22 -23.96 59.48
N ARG A 402 30.40 -24.50 60.38
CA ARG A 402 29.13 -25.17 59.99
C ARG A 402 28.16 -24.22 59.31
N LYS A 403 28.01 -22.99 59.80
CA LYS A 403 27.20 -21.96 59.14
C LYS A 403 27.73 -21.61 57.75
N ALA A 404 29.05 -21.43 57.62
CA ALA A 404 29.66 -21.19 56.31
C ALA A 404 29.46 -22.38 55.36
N THR A 405 29.52 -23.63 55.85
CA THR A 405 29.21 -24.81 55.04
C THR A 405 27.74 -24.84 54.60
N GLU A 406 26.79 -24.51 55.49
CA GLU A 406 25.36 -24.42 55.16
C GLU A 406 25.09 -23.33 54.11
N GLU A 407 25.72 -22.16 54.24
CA GLU A 407 25.64 -21.08 53.25
C GLU A 407 26.21 -21.51 51.90
N CYS A 408 27.39 -22.16 51.88
CA CYS A 408 27.96 -22.74 50.66
C CYS A 408 27.01 -23.77 50.03
N THR A 409 26.38 -24.66 50.81
CA THR A 409 25.43 -25.64 50.26
C THR A 409 24.19 -24.97 49.64
N LYS A 410 23.69 -23.88 50.22
CA LYS A 410 22.59 -23.09 49.61
C LYS A 410 23.01 -22.46 48.29
N THR A 411 24.19 -21.85 48.23
CA THR A 411 24.69 -21.27 46.99
C THR A 411 24.90 -22.32 45.89
N ILE A 412 25.31 -23.54 46.25
CA ILE A 412 25.44 -24.65 45.28
C ILE A 412 24.07 -25.04 44.72
N LEU A 413 23.03 -25.15 45.56
CA LEU A 413 21.68 -25.47 45.10
C LEU A 413 21.10 -24.38 44.19
N GLU A 414 21.32 -23.10 44.51
CA GLU A 414 20.93 -21.97 43.66
C GLU A 414 21.66 -22.00 42.30
N LEU A 415 22.96 -22.33 42.30
CA LEU A 415 23.75 -22.48 41.07
C LEU A 415 23.28 -23.68 40.22
N GLU A 416 22.93 -24.80 40.84
CA GLU A 416 22.37 -25.96 40.13
C GLU A 416 20.98 -25.66 39.53
N GLU A 417 20.16 -24.87 40.23
CA GLU A 417 18.85 -24.44 39.74
C GLU A 417 18.97 -23.46 38.58
N THR A 418 19.85 -22.47 38.68
CA THR A 418 20.15 -21.56 37.57
C THR A 418 20.75 -22.30 36.37
N GLN A 419 21.64 -23.29 36.59
CA GLN A 419 22.18 -24.14 35.53
C GLN A 419 21.07 -24.94 34.82
N ARG A 420 20.13 -25.52 35.57
CA ARG A 420 18.97 -26.24 35.00
C ARG A 420 18.10 -25.30 34.17
N ASN A 421 17.79 -24.11 34.67
CA ASN A 421 16.96 -23.13 33.96
C ASN A 421 17.62 -22.58 32.69
N VAL A 422 18.94 -22.37 32.71
CA VAL A 422 19.67 -21.96 31.50
C VAL A 422 19.73 -23.10 30.48
N SER A 423 19.91 -24.33 30.94
CA SER A 423 19.94 -25.51 30.05
C SER A 423 18.59 -25.77 29.38
N SER A 424 17.47 -25.62 30.10
CA SER A 424 16.14 -25.72 29.51
C SER A 424 15.87 -24.60 28.51
N SER A 425 16.26 -23.36 28.84
CA SER A 425 16.14 -22.23 27.91
C SER A 425 16.99 -22.42 26.65
N LEU A 426 18.20 -22.98 26.78
CA LEU A 426 19.06 -23.30 25.64
C LEU A 426 18.41 -24.32 24.70
N LEU A 427 17.83 -25.39 25.25
CA LEU A 427 17.12 -26.40 24.45
C LEU A 427 15.91 -25.80 23.71
N GLU A 428 15.09 -24.99 24.38
CA GLU A 428 13.98 -24.30 23.72
C GLU A 428 14.44 -23.39 22.58
N LYS A 429 15.56 -22.68 22.77
CA LYS A 429 16.14 -21.83 21.72
C LYS A 429 16.69 -22.66 20.57
N GLN A 430 17.27 -23.82 20.85
CA GLN A 430 17.78 -24.74 19.84
C GLN A 430 16.66 -25.35 19.00
N GLU A 431 15.53 -25.75 19.62
CA GLU A 431 14.34 -26.21 18.89
C GLU A 431 13.73 -25.10 18.04
N LYS A 432 13.63 -23.87 18.56
CA LYS A 432 13.16 -22.71 17.78
C LYS A 432 14.07 -22.44 16.58
N LEU A 433 15.39 -22.55 16.75
CA LEU A 433 16.34 -22.42 15.65
C LEU A 433 16.18 -23.53 14.61
N SER A 434 15.97 -24.79 15.02
CA SER A 434 15.77 -25.87 14.05
C SER A 434 14.49 -25.71 13.23
N VAL A 435 13.42 -25.18 13.84
CA VAL A 435 12.18 -24.87 13.12
C VAL A 435 12.41 -23.74 12.11
N ILE A 436 13.05 -22.64 12.54
CA ILE A 436 13.37 -21.52 11.65
C ILE A 436 14.30 -21.95 10.51
N GLN A 437 15.26 -22.85 10.79
CA GLN A 437 16.16 -23.39 9.76
C GLN A 437 15.38 -24.21 8.72
N ALA A 438 14.45 -25.07 9.16
CA ALA A 438 13.61 -25.84 8.25
C ALA A 438 12.72 -24.92 7.40
N ASP A 439 12.12 -23.88 8.00
CA ASP A 439 11.34 -22.89 7.26
C ASP A 439 12.20 -22.12 6.24
N PHE A 440 13.43 -21.73 6.62
CA PHE A 440 14.38 -21.10 5.72
C PHE A 440 14.72 -22.00 4.52
N ASP A 441 15.03 -23.28 4.77
CA ASP A 441 15.36 -24.23 3.72
C ASP A 441 14.17 -24.44 2.74
N THR A 442 12.94 -24.45 3.25
CA THR A 442 11.73 -24.52 2.39
C THR A 442 11.56 -23.27 1.53
N LEU A 443 11.76 -22.08 2.10
CA LEU A 443 11.69 -20.81 1.37
C LEU A 443 12.78 -20.71 0.30
N GLU A 444 13.99 -21.20 0.58
CA GLU A 444 15.09 -21.26 -0.38
C GLU A 444 14.77 -22.21 -1.54
N ALA A 445 14.20 -23.39 -1.25
CA ALA A 445 13.71 -24.31 -2.27
C ALA A 445 12.61 -23.69 -3.14
N ASP A 446 11.68 -22.93 -2.56
CA ASP A 446 10.65 -22.22 -3.31
C ASP A 446 11.21 -21.08 -4.17
N LEU A 447 12.18 -20.31 -3.66
CA LEU A 447 12.86 -19.27 -4.42
C LEU A 447 13.59 -19.83 -5.65
N THR A 448 14.30 -20.96 -5.49
CA THR A 448 14.98 -21.60 -6.61
C THR A 448 13.99 -22.13 -7.66
N ARG A 449 12.87 -22.74 -7.23
CA ARG A 449 11.78 -23.20 -8.11
C ARG A 449 11.12 -22.06 -8.87
N LEU A 450 10.74 -20.98 -8.18
CA LEU A 450 10.14 -19.79 -8.81
C LEU A 450 11.12 -19.10 -9.76
N GLY A 451 12.41 -19.07 -9.40
CA GLY A 451 13.47 -18.57 -10.26
C GLY A 451 13.61 -19.38 -11.55
N ALA A 452 13.51 -20.71 -11.49
CA ALA A 452 13.51 -21.58 -12.67
C ALA A 452 12.29 -21.33 -13.56
N LEU A 453 11.08 -21.26 -12.97
CA LEU A 453 9.83 -21.02 -13.69
C LEU A 453 9.82 -19.64 -14.38
N LYS A 454 10.35 -18.60 -13.72
CA LYS A 454 10.51 -17.27 -14.33
C LYS A 454 11.38 -17.31 -15.59
N ARG A 455 12.50 -18.05 -15.54
CA ARG A 455 13.41 -18.19 -16.70
C ARG A 455 12.74 -18.98 -17.83
N GLN A 456 12.01 -20.05 -17.50
CA GLN A 456 11.26 -20.82 -18.48
C GLN A 456 10.22 -19.94 -19.19
N ASN A 457 9.38 -19.23 -18.44
CA ASN A 457 8.38 -18.32 -18.99
C ASN A 457 9.01 -17.24 -19.89
N LEU A 458 10.15 -16.68 -19.47
CA LEU A 458 10.89 -15.71 -20.29
C LEU A 458 11.35 -16.34 -21.61
N SER A 459 11.87 -17.57 -21.57
CA SER A 459 12.31 -18.28 -22.79
C SER A 459 11.15 -18.58 -23.74
N GLU A 460 9.97 -18.90 -23.21
CA GLU A 460 8.75 -19.13 -23.98
C GLU A 460 8.22 -17.83 -24.60
N ILE A 461 8.18 -16.74 -23.82
CA ILE A 461 7.79 -15.41 -24.33
C ILE A 461 8.71 -14.99 -25.46
N VAL A 462 10.03 -15.12 -25.29
CA VAL A 462 11.00 -14.78 -26.35
C VAL A 462 10.77 -15.65 -27.59
N ALA A 463 10.51 -16.95 -27.44
CA ALA A 463 10.19 -17.84 -28.56
C ALA A 463 8.89 -17.47 -29.28
N LEU A 464 7.85 -17.04 -28.55
CA LEU A 464 6.60 -16.57 -29.13
C LEU A 464 6.77 -15.21 -29.83
N GLN A 465 7.56 -14.31 -29.26
CA GLN A 465 7.89 -13.01 -29.88
C GLN A 465 8.69 -13.18 -31.16
N THR A 466 9.68 -14.08 -31.19
CA THR A 466 10.42 -14.37 -32.43
C THR A 466 9.52 -15.02 -33.47
N ARG A 467 8.66 -15.97 -33.07
CA ARG A 467 7.62 -16.54 -33.96
C ARG A 467 6.70 -15.47 -34.53
N LEU A 468 6.22 -14.53 -33.71
CA LEU A 468 5.37 -13.42 -34.15
C LEU A 468 6.10 -12.55 -35.19
N LYS A 469 7.36 -12.18 -34.93
CA LYS A 469 8.17 -11.41 -35.89
C LYS A 469 8.33 -12.15 -37.22
N HIS A 470 8.55 -13.46 -37.20
CA HIS A 470 8.62 -14.26 -38.41
C HIS A 470 7.28 -14.30 -39.16
N LEU A 471 6.15 -14.47 -38.46
CA LEU A 471 4.82 -14.43 -39.08
C LEU A 471 4.46 -13.05 -39.67
N GLN A 472 4.86 -11.96 -38.99
CA GLN A 472 4.73 -10.60 -39.51
C GLN A 472 5.56 -10.40 -40.77
N ALA A 473 6.82 -10.84 -40.78
CA ALA A 473 7.67 -10.79 -41.96
C ALA A 473 7.08 -11.61 -43.14
N VAL A 474 6.39 -12.72 -42.87
CA VAL A 474 5.67 -13.49 -43.90
C VAL A 474 4.49 -12.67 -44.45
N LYS A 475 3.68 -12.06 -43.58
CA LYS A 475 2.55 -11.20 -43.98
C LYS A 475 2.99 -10.03 -44.85
N GLU A 476 4.15 -9.45 -44.55
CA GLU A 476 4.73 -8.31 -45.28
C GLU A 476 5.54 -8.74 -46.52
N GLY A 477 5.64 -10.03 -46.82
CA GLY A 477 6.41 -10.55 -47.96
C GLY A 477 7.93 -10.42 -47.83
N ARG A 478 8.45 -10.06 -46.64
CA ARG A 478 9.88 -9.86 -46.35
C ARG A 478 10.58 -11.13 -45.83
N TYR A 479 9.83 -12.19 -45.58
CA TYR A 479 10.39 -13.44 -45.02
C TYR A 479 11.04 -14.31 -46.09
N VAL A 480 12.31 -14.66 -45.89
CA VAL A 480 13.07 -15.55 -46.77
C VAL A 480 13.04 -16.97 -46.22
N PHE A 481 12.42 -17.90 -46.96
CA PHE A 481 12.45 -19.32 -46.61
C PHE A 481 13.86 -19.90 -46.80
N LEU A 482 14.49 -20.31 -45.70
CA LEU A 482 15.77 -21.04 -45.72
C LEU A 482 15.66 -22.39 -46.45
N PHE A 483 14.52 -23.06 -46.31
CA PHE A 483 14.21 -24.31 -47.01
C PHE A 483 12.89 -24.16 -47.75
N ARG A 484 12.94 -24.23 -49.09
CA ARG A 484 11.76 -24.01 -49.96
C ARG A 484 10.92 -25.27 -50.16
N SER A 485 11.48 -26.46 -49.94
CA SER A 485 10.77 -27.75 -50.05
C SER A 485 10.42 -28.31 -48.68
N LYS A 486 9.19 -28.84 -48.54
CA LYS A 486 8.72 -29.53 -47.32
C LYS A 486 9.62 -30.73 -46.96
N GLN A 487 10.17 -31.42 -47.95
CA GLN A 487 11.09 -32.54 -47.74
C GLN A 487 12.44 -32.09 -47.16
N SER A 488 13.02 -30.99 -47.67
CA SER A 488 14.26 -30.42 -47.13
C SER A 488 14.12 -29.92 -45.69
N LEU A 489 12.95 -29.37 -45.33
CA LEU A 489 12.64 -28.93 -43.97
C LEU A 489 12.60 -30.10 -42.97
N VAL A 490 11.96 -31.21 -43.37
CA VAL A 490 11.85 -32.42 -42.53
C VAL A 490 13.22 -33.05 -42.31
N LEU A 491 14.06 -33.14 -43.34
CA LEU A 491 15.41 -33.68 -43.23
C LEU A 491 16.31 -32.84 -42.31
N GLU A 492 16.24 -31.52 -42.40
CA GLU A 492 17.01 -30.64 -41.52
C GLU A 492 16.48 -30.64 -40.08
N ARG A 493 15.16 -30.76 -39.88
CA ARG A 493 14.58 -30.98 -38.55
C ARG A 493 15.10 -32.27 -37.92
N GLN A 494 15.08 -33.38 -38.66
CA GLN A 494 15.63 -34.66 -38.20
C GLN A 494 17.14 -34.58 -37.89
N ARG A 495 17.91 -33.80 -38.67
CA ARG A 495 19.33 -33.56 -38.40
C ARG A 495 19.54 -32.78 -37.10
N LEU A 496 18.72 -31.77 -36.85
CA LEU A 496 18.76 -30.97 -35.62
C LEU A 496 18.34 -31.81 -34.40
N ASP A 497 17.29 -32.62 -34.51
CA ASP A 497 16.84 -33.51 -33.44
C ASP A 497 17.93 -34.54 -33.07
N LYS A 498 18.59 -35.14 -34.09
CA LYS A 498 19.75 -36.03 -33.86
C LYS A 498 20.91 -35.32 -33.17
N ARG A 499 21.19 -34.07 -33.57
CA ARG A 499 22.26 -33.26 -32.95
C ARG A 499 21.92 -32.88 -31.51
N LEU A 500 20.67 -32.54 -31.22
CA LEU A 500 20.19 -32.29 -29.86
C LEU A 500 20.28 -33.55 -28.99
N GLY A 501 19.93 -34.72 -29.53
CA GLY A 501 20.12 -36.01 -28.85
C GLY A 501 21.59 -36.30 -28.52
N LEU A 502 22.52 -36.01 -29.43
CA LEU A 502 23.97 -36.13 -29.17
C LEU A 502 24.46 -35.15 -28.10
N ILE A 503 23.93 -33.92 -28.08
CA ILE A 503 24.28 -32.94 -27.05
C ILE A 503 23.72 -33.37 -25.70
N ALA A 504 22.52 -33.95 -25.66
CA ALA A 504 21.93 -34.49 -24.43
C ALA A 504 22.80 -35.61 -23.82
N THR A 505 23.25 -36.58 -24.64
CA THR A 505 24.13 -37.66 -24.16
C THR A 505 25.49 -37.16 -23.70
N ILE A 506 26.05 -36.15 -24.36
CA ILE A 506 27.28 -35.48 -23.92
C ILE A 506 27.05 -34.78 -22.56
N LEU A 507 25.93 -34.08 -22.40
CA LEU A 507 25.61 -33.39 -21.15
C LEU A 507 25.36 -34.34 -19.99
N ASP A 508 24.72 -35.49 -20.21
CA ASP A 508 24.57 -36.52 -19.18
C ASP A 508 25.94 -37.07 -18.77
N ARG A 509 26.83 -37.35 -19.73
CA ARG A 509 28.19 -37.79 -19.45
C ARG A 509 29.01 -36.75 -18.68
N VAL A 510 28.90 -35.46 -19.05
CA VAL A 510 29.59 -34.36 -18.37
C VAL A 510 29.01 -34.12 -16.97
N ARG A 511 27.71 -34.36 -16.77
CA ARG A 511 27.07 -34.30 -15.44
C ARG A 511 27.64 -35.39 -14.51
N ASP A 512 27.89 -36.57 -15.04
CA ASP A 512 28.46 -37.69 -14.28
C ASP A 512 29.97 -37.50 -14.01
N GLU A 513 30.71 -36.94 -14.98
CA GLU A 513 32.16 -36.66 -14.86
C GLU A 513 32.46 -35.44 -13.97
N TYR A 514 31.54 -34.47 -13.83
CA TYR A 514 31.75 -33.24 -13.05
C TYR A 514 30.54 -32.85 -12.17
N PRO A 515 30.38 -33.47 -10.98
CA PRO A 515 29.26 -33.21 -10.07
C PRO A 515 29.17 -31.75 -9.59
N GLN A 516 30.30 -31.06 -9.50
CA GLN A 516 30.40 -29.66 -9.08
C GLN A 516 29.66 -28.67 -10.01
N PHE A 517 29.36 -29.06 -11.26
CA PHE A 517 28.61 -28.24 -12.21
C PHE A 517 27.18 -28.74 -12.42
N GLN A 518 26.70 -29.68 -11.61
CA GLN A 518 25.41 -30.34 -11.79
C GLN A 518 24.24 -29.34 -11.84
N GLU A 519 24.22 -28.30 -10.99
CA GLU A 519 23.16 -27.28 -11.03
C GLU A 519 23.16 -26.43 -12.30
N ALA A 520 24.35 -26.11 -12.83
CA ALA A 520 24.47 -25.34 -14.07
C ALA A 520 24.09 -26.19 -15.29
N LEU A 521 24.52 -27.46 -15.29
CA LEU A 521 24.24 -28.43 -16.35
C LEU A 521 22.78 -28.89 -16.34
N HIS A 522 22.15 -28.99 -15.17
CA HIS A 522 20.74 -29.37 -15.03
C HIS A 522 19.82 -28.37 -15.75
N LYS A 523 20.13 -27.07 -15.70
CA LYS A 523 19.39 -26.02 -16.43
C LYS A 523 19.43 -26.23 -17.94
N ILE A 524 20.61 -26.57 -18.48
CA ILE A 524 20.81 -26.80 -19.92
C ILE A 524 20.14 -28.11 -20.34
N SER A 525 20.28 -29.16 -19.53
CA SER A 525 19.65 -30.46 -19.72
C SER A 525 18.12 -30.34 -19.78
N GLN A 526 17.48 -29.62 -18.84
CA GLN A 526 16.04 -29.35 -18.87
C GLN A 526 15.60 -28.61 -20.13
N THR A 527 16.36 -27.60 -20.59
CA THR A 527 16.00 -26.89 -21.83
C THR A 527 16.09 -27.76 -23.08
N ILE A 528 17.04 -28.69 -23.14
CA ILE A 528 17.18 -29.62 -24.26
C ILE A 528 16.09 -30.69 -24.21
N ALA A 529 15.78 -31.20 -23.02
CA ALA A 529 14.67 -32.13 -22.80
C ALA A 529 13.34 -31.51 -23.25
N ASN A 530 13.02 -30.27 -22.84
CA ASN A 530 11.80 -29.58 -23.26
C ASN A 530 11.71 -29.35 -24.79
N LYS A 531 12.85 -29.19 -25.47
CA LYS A 531 12.90 -29.04 -26.94
C LYS A 531 12.77 -30.36 -27.69
N LEU A 532 13.23 -31.46 -27.09
CA LEU A 532 13.05 -32.83 -27.58
C LEU A 532 11.62 -33.34 -27.31
N GLU A 533 11.05 -32.98 -26.16
CA GLU A 533 9.69 -33.36 -25.74
C GLU A 533 8.60 -32.56 -26.44
N SER A 534 8.86 -31.34 -26.92
CA SER A 534 7.87 -30.60 -27.71
C SER A 534 7.76 -31.22 -29.11
N PRO A 535 6.74 -32.06 -29.41
CA PRO A 535 6.46 -32.42 -30.78
C PRO A 535 5.92 -31.14 -31.43
N GLY A 536 6.17 -30.95 -32.73
CA GLY A 536 5.76 -29.71 -33.41
C GLY A 536 4.27 -29.40 -33.23
N PRO A 537 3.86 -28.13 -33.37
CA PRO A 537 2.46 -27.78 -33.33
C PRO A 537 1.72 -28.50 -34.47
N SER A 538 0.51 -28.96 -34.17
CA SER A 538 -0.55 -29.27 -35.12
C SER A 538 -0.76 -28.16 -36.15
#